data_AF-A0A1F9FER9-F1
#
_entry.id   AF-A0A1F9FER9-F1
#
_cell.length_a   1.000
_cell.length_b   1.000
_cell.length_c   1.000
_cell.angle_alpha   90.00
_cell.angle_beta   90.00
_cell.angle_gamma   90.00
#
_symmetry.space_group_name_H-M   'P 1'
#
loop_
_entity.id
_entity.type
_entity.pdbx_description
1 polymer ?
#
loop_
_entity_poly.entity_id
_entity_poly.type
_entity_poly.pdbx_seq_one_letter_code
_entity_poly.pdbx_strand_id
1 'polypeptide(L)'
;MSLRDDVVLRVVHQLIEALLRAAGLRRKKDLPAAEQALGDGLGAMGLPLQLVASVDADTLASLVPDPTRRALLSAVLAELAELREAQGRAAEAEALRARAVSLADALDAAALAEPVREVLERARIPW
;
A
#
# COMPACT_ATOMS: atom_id res chain seq x y z
N MET A 1 5.53 23.82 -11.90
CA MET A 1 5.22 22.86 -10.83
C MET A 1 4.58 23.62 -9.68
N SER A 2 3.39 23.20 -9.24
CA SER A 2 2.71 23.78 -8.07
C SER A 2 3.19 23.10 -6.80
N LEU A 3 3.25 23.83 -5.67
CA LEU A 3 3.58 23.28 -4.35
C LEU A 3 2.73 22.05 -3.99
N ARG A 4 1.47 22.01 -4.45
CA ARG A 4 0.57 20.88 -4.24
C ARG A 4 1.03 19.63 -4.99
N ASP A 5 1.48 19.79 -6.23
CA ASP A 5 1.95 18.67 -7.06
C ASP A 5 3.24 18.09 -6.49
N ASP A 6 4.14 18.95 -5.99
CA ASP A 6 5.40 18.55 -5.36
C ASP A 6 5.18 17.75 -4.07
N VAL A 7 4.19 18.14 -3.26
CA VAL A 7 3.82 17.41 -2.05
C VAL A 7 3.18 16.07 -2.40
N VAL A 8 2.29 16.02 -3.41
CA VAL A 8 1.68 14.77 -3.86
C VAL A 8 2.74 13.79 -4.37
N LEU A 9 3.67 14.27 -5.21
CA LEU A 9 4.75 13.47 -5.76
C LEU A 9 5.66 12.93 -4.65
N ARG A 10 5.97 13.76 -3.65
CA ARG A 10 6.77 13.34 -2.49
C ARG A 10 6.10 12.22 -1.71
N VAL A 11 4.82 12.34 -1.40
CA VAL A 11 4.06 11.31 -0.67
C VAL A 11 4.03 10.00 -1.46
N VAL A 12 3.79 10.07 -2.78
CA VAL A 12 3.84 8.90 -3.66
C VAL A 12 5.21 8.23 -3.63
N HIS A 13 6.29 9.01 -3.72
CA HIS A 13 7.65 8.48 -3.66
C HIS A 13 7.93 7.78 -2.31
N GLN A 14 7.55 8.42 -1.20
CA GLN A 14 7.74 7.87 0.15
C GLN A 14 7.00 6.54 0.35
N LEU A 15 5.79 6.40 -0.17
CA LEU A 15 5.04 5.13 -0.15
C LEU A 15 5.73 4.04 -0.95
N ILE A 16 6.21 4.37 -2.15
CA ILE A 16 6.92 3.42 -3.00
C ILE A 16 8.19 2.92 -2.29
N GLU A 17 8.97 3.82 -1.71
CA GLU A 17 10.16 3.46 -0.93
C GLU A 17 9.81 2.58 0.28
N ALA A 18 8.76 2.93 1.01
CA ALA A 18 8.26 2.15 2.14
C ALA A 18 7.84 0.73 1.72
N LEU A 19 7.09 0.60 0.63
CA LEU A 19 6.66 -0.68 0.05
C LEU A 19 7.85 -1.56 -0.34
N LEU A 20 8.78 -1.01 -1.11
CA LEU A 20 9.98 -1.73 -1.56
C LEU A 20 10.84 -2.16 -0.38
N ARG A 21 10.98 -1.29 0.62
CA ARG A 21 11.71 -1.58 1.86
C ARG A 21 11.03 -2.69 2.66
N ALA A 22 9.71 -2.63 2.84
CA ALA A 22 8.95 -3.63 3.56
C ALA A 22 9.03 -5.00 2.88
N ALA A 23 8.86 -5.07 1.56
CA ALA A 23 9.03 -6.30 0.79
C ALA A 23 10.45 -6.88 0.94
N GLY A 24 11.48 -6.03 0.91
CA GLY A 24 12.87 -6.44 1.14
C GLY A 24 13.11 -6.98 2.56
N LEU A 25 12.54 -6.34 3.58
CA LEU A 25 12.65 -6.75 4.99
C LEU A 25 11.87 -8.04 5.27
N ARG A 26 10.68 -8.20 4.69
CA ARG A 26 9.89 -9.44 4.74
C ARG A 26 10.67 -10.63 4.18
N ARG A 27 11.32 -10.46 3.03
CA ARG A 27 12.20 -11.52 2.45
C ARG A 27 13.36 -11.89 3.37
N LYS A 28 13.86 -10.94 4.17
CA LYS A 28 14.87 -11.16 5.21
C LYS A 28 14.28 -11.70 6.53
N LYS A 29 12.97 -11.92 6.61
CA LYS A 29 12.20 -12.31 7.80
C LYS A 29 12.27 -11.30 8.96
N ASP A 30 12.66 -10.05 8.68
CA ASP A 30 12.59 -8.95 9.64
C ASP A 30 11.18 -8.34 9.60
N LEU A 31 10.22 -9.09 10.13
CA LEU A 31 8.79 -8.75 10.07
C LEU A 31 8.46 -7.45 10.85
N PRO A 32 9.04 -7.19 12.05
CA PRO A 32 8.79 -5.93 12.76
C PRO A 32 9.29 -4.71 11.98
N ALA A 33 10.48 -4.77 11.38
CA ALA A 33 10.99 -3.65 10.59
C ALA A 33 10.19 -3.45 9.30
N ALA A 34 9.70 -4.53 8.69
CA ALA A 34 8.84 -4.44 7.51
C ALA A 34 7.50 -3.76 7.83
N GLU A 35 6.89 -4.12 8.96
CA GLU A 35 5.65 -3.50 9.43
C GLU A 35 5.85 -2.02 9.77
N GLN A 36 6.97 -1.67 10.43
CA GLN A 36 7.33 -0.29 10.69
C GLN A 36 7.48 0.51 9.39
N ALA A 37 8.15 -0.03 8.38
CA ALA A 37 8.33 0.64 7.09
C ALA A 37 6.98 0.97 6.42
N LEU A 38 6.01 0.04 6.45
CA LEU A 38 4.66 0.29 5.93
C LEU A 38 3.93 1.34 6.78
N GLY A 39 4.08 1.30 8.10
CA GLY A 39 3.52 2.31 9.00
C GLY A 39 4.04 3.72 8.71
N ASP A 40 5.35 3.87 8.48
CA ASP A 40 5.97 5.15 8.13
C ASP A 40 5.45 5.66 6.77
N GLY A 41 5.32 4.77 5.78
CA GLY A 41 4.79 5.10 4.45
C GLY A 41 3.33 5.55 4.48
N LEU A 42 2.47 4.83 5.21
CA LEU A 42 1.07 5.21 5.42
C LEU A 42 0.95 6.51 6.25
N GLY A 43 1.84 6.71 7.23
CA GLY A 43 1.92 7.94 8.01
C GLY A 43 2.15 9.18 7.14
N ALA A 44 2.93 9.06 6.07
CA ALA A 44 3.12 10.14 5.08
C ALA A 44 1.83 10.49 4.31
N MET A 45 0.87 9.55 4.20
CA MET A 45 -0.48 9.82 3.67
C MET A 45 -1.42 10.41 4.73
N GLY A 46 -1.00 10.53 5.99
CA GLY A 46 -1.87 10.83 7.11
C GLY A 46 -2.78 9.66 7.52
N LEU A 47 -2.44 8.44 7.11
CA LEU A 47 -3.20 7.23 7.42
C LEU A 47 -2.44 6.38 8.44
N PRO A 48 -2.94 6.17 9.67
CA PRO A 48 -2.31 5.24 10.59
C PRO A 48 -2.57 3.79 10.16
N LEU A 49 -1.54 2.95 10.26
CA LEU A 49 -1.61 1.52 9.89
C LEU A 49 -2.78 0.79 10.56
N GLN A 50 -3.05 1.11 11.83
CA GLN A 50 -4.15 0.50 12.58
C GLN A 50 -5.52 0.83 11.99
N LEU A 51 -5.71 2.06 11.50
CA LEU A 51 -6.95 2.45 10.81
C LEU A 51 -7.08 1.61 9.54
N VAL A 52 -6.04 1.59 8.70
CA VAL A 52 -6.02 0.85 7.43
C VAL A 52 -6.31 -0.64 7.63
N ALA A 53 -5.79 -1.25 8.68
CA ALA A 53 -6.05 -2.66 9.00
C ALA A 53 -7.48 -2.93 9.52
N SER A 54 -8.17 -1.91 10.03
CA SER A 54 -9.48 -2.06 10.70
C SER A 54 -10.69 -1.74 9.81
N VAL A 55 -10.54 -0.85 8.82
CA VAL A 55 -11.66 -0.40 7.98
C VAL A 55 -11.82 -1.24 6.70
N ASP A 56 -13.00 -1.17 6.10
CA ASP A 56 -13.30 -1.84 4.82
C ASP A 56 -12.78 -1.06 3.60
N ALA A 57 -12.81 -1.72 2.45
CA ALA A 57 -12.30 -1.18 1.19
C ALA A 57 -13.08 0.07 0.73
N ASP A 58 -14.40 0.12 0.93
CA ASP A 58 -15.24 1.26 0.54
C ASP A 58 -14.90 2.53 1.33
N THR A 59 -14.69 2.36 2.64
CA THR A 59 -14.25 3.44 3.52
C THR A 59 -12.85 3.93 3.11
N LEU A 60 -11.92 3.01 2.81
CA LEU A 60 -10.59 3.37 2.33
C LEU A 60 -10.63 4.11 0.99
N ALA A 61 -11.47 3.66 0.05
CA ALA A 61 -11.65 4.30 -1.24
C ALA A 61 -12.21 5.73 -1.09
N SER A 62 -13.10 5.93 -0.11
CA SER A 62 -13.65 7.25 0.21
C SER A 62 -12.62 8.19 0.85
N LEU A 63 -11.73 7.66 1.70
CA LEU A 63 -10.66 8.42 2.36
C LEU A 63 -9.53 8.79 1.38
N VAL A 64 -9.31 7.99 0.35
CA VAL A 64 -8.25 8.19 -0.64
C VAL A 64 -8.88 8.33 -2.03
N PRO A 65 -9.41 9.50 -2.42
CA PRO A 65 -10.06 9.65 -3.71
C PRO A 65 -9.08 9.66 -4.90
N ASP A 66 -7.78 9.85 -4.67
CA ASP A 66 -6.78 9.83 -5.73
C ASP A 66 -6.50 8.37 -6.20
N PRO A 67 -6.63 8.05 -7.49
CA PRO A 67 -6.48 6.69 -7.99
C PRO A 67 -5.04 6.16 -7.84
N THR A 68 -4.03 7.01 -7.99
CA THR A 68 -2.63 6.61 -7.82
C THR A 68 -2.34 6.22 -6.37
N ARG A 69 -2.80 7.02 -5.41
CA ARG A 69 -2.69 6.71 -3.98
C ARG A 69 -3.51 5.49 -3.59
N ARG A 70 -4.67 5.24 -4.22
CA ARG A 70 -5.46 4.02 -4.02
C ARG A 70 -4.72 2.77 -4.50
N ALA A 71 -4.06 2.82 -5.66
CA ALA A 71 -3.21 1.71 -6.13
C ALA A 71 -2.09 1.41 -5.14
N LEU A 72 -1.43 2.45 -4.62
CA LEU A 72 -0.38 2.28 -3.60
C LEU A 72 -0.95 1.73 -2.29
N LEU A 73 -2.16 2.14 -1.90
CA LEU A 73 -2.82 1.59 -0.72
C LEU A 73 -3.22 0.11 -0.90
N SER A 74 -3.70 -0.27 -2.08
CA SER A 74 -3.95 -1.67 -2.47
C SER A 74 -2.68 -2.49 -2.30
N ALA A 75 -1.55 -2.01 -2.85
CA ALA A 75 -0.24 -2.64 -2.71
C ALA A 75 0.22 -2.76 -1.24
N VAL A 76 -0.03 -1.74 -0.41
CA VAL A 76 0.30 -1.79 1.03
C VAL A 76 -0.52 -2.84 1.75
N LEU A 77 -1.83 -2.95 1.45
CA LEU A 77 -2.68 -3.98 2.05
C LEU A 77 -2.23 -5.39 1.65
N ALA A 78 -1.83 -5.58 0.40
CA ALA A 78 -1.29 -6.86 -0.05
C ALA A 78 0.02 -7.21 0.67
N GLU A 79 0.96 -6.27 0.81
CA GLU A 79 2.20 -6.54 1.56
C GLU A 79 1.95 -6.72 3.07
N LEU A 80 0.98 -6.02 3.67
CA LEU A 80 0.55 -6.30 5.04
C LEU A 80 -0.03 -7.72 5.18
N ALA A 81 -0.79 -8.19 4.19
CA ALA A 81 -1.32 -9.55 4.19
C ALA A 81 -0.20 -10.58 4.18
N GLU A 82 0.80 -10.39 3.31
CA GLU A 82 2.00 -11.24 3.26
C GLU A 82 2.77 -11.24 4.59
N LEU A 83 2.86 -10.09 5.25
CA LEU A 83 3.44 -9.99 6.59
C LEU A 83 2.62 -10.76 7.62
N ARG A 84 1.29 -10.68 7.58
CA ARG A 84 0.42 -11.40 8.51
C ARG A 84 0.51 -12.90 8.32
N GLU A 85 0.58 -13.36 7.08
CA GLU A 85 0.80 -14.77 6.79
C GLU A 85 2.16 -15.26 7.31
N ALA A 86 3.23 -14.48 7.08
CA ALA A 86 4.55 -14.79 7.63
C ALA A 86 4.59 -14.81 9.18
N GLN A 87 3.70 -14.06 9.83
CA GLN A 87 3.49 -14.07 11.29
C GLN A 87 2.57 -15.22 11.77
N GLY A 88 2.03 -16.04 10.88
CA GLY A 88 1.09 -17.12 11.20
C GLY A 88 -0.37 -16.66 11.40
N ARG A 89 -0.69 -15.42 11.03
CA ARG A 89 -2.03 -14.81 11.19
C ARG A 89 -2.85 -14.89 9.91
N ALA A 90 -3.14 -16.12 9.48
CA ALA A 90 -3.75 -16.39 8.17
C ALA A 90 -5.12 -15.74 7.96
N ALA A 91 -5.98 -15.70 8.99
CA ALA A 91 -7.31 -15.09 8.87
C ALA A 91 -7.23 -13.57 8.60
N GLU A 92 -6.28 -12.89 9.25
CA GLU A 92 -6.06 -11.46 9.02
C GLU A 92 -5.42 -11.20 7.65
N ALA A 93 -4.51 -12.08 7.21
CA ALA A 93 -3.93 -12.01 5.88
C ALA A 93 -5.02 -12.08 4.80
N GLU A 94 -5.95 -13.02 4.92
CA GLU A 94 -7.04 -13.17 3.95
C GLU A 94 -7.95 -11.94 3.89
N ALA A 95 -8.32 -11.38 5.05
CA ALA A 95 -9.11 -10.16 5.09
C ALA A 95 -8.39 -8.97 4.44
N LEU A 96 -7.07 -8.86 4.61
CA LEU A 96 -6.26 -7.82 3.98
C LEU A 96 -6.12 -8.03 2.47
N ARG A 97 -5.95 -9.28 2.00
CA ARG A 97 -5.95 -9.61 0.56
C ARG A 97 -7.26 -9.24 -0.11
N ALA A 98 -8.39 -9.62 0.49
CA ALA A 98 -9.70 -9.32 -0.04
C ALA A 98 -9.91 -7.80 -0.20
N ARG A 99 -9.43 -7.00 0.76
CA ARG A 99 -9.49 -5.53 0.67
C ARG A 99 -8.57 -4.97 -0.40
N ALA A 100 -7.35 -5.50 -0.55
CA ALA A 100 -6.44 -5.11 -1.62
C ALA A 100 -7.09 -5.34 -2.99
N VAL A 101 -7.62 -6.54 -3.23
CA VAL A 101 -8.33 -6.89 -4.48
C VAL A 101 -9.52 -5.97 -4.71
N SER A 102 -10.35 -5.74 -3.69
CA SER A 102 -11.51 -4.84 -3.82
C SER A 102 -11.12 -3.40 -4.18
N LEU A 103 -9.99 -2.91 -3.68
CA LEU A 103 -9.48 -1.59 -4.08
C LEU A 103 -8.93 -1.62 -5.50
N ALA A 104 -8.19 -2.67 -5.87
CA ALA A 104 -7.64 -2.88 -7.20
C ALA A 104 -8.73 -2.92 -8.28
N ASP A 105 -9.79 -3.70 -8.06
CA ASP A 105 -10.90 -3.87 -8.99
C ASP A 105 -11.70 -2.57 -9.19
N ALA A 106 -11.69 -1.69 -8.21
CA ALA A 106 -12.34 -0.38 -8.28
C ALA A 106 -11.47 0.69 -8.97
N LEU A 107 -10.23 0.37 -9.37
CA LEU A 107 -9.35 1.28 -10.08
C LEU A 107 -9.58 1.20 -11.59
N ASP A 108 -9.64 2.37 -12.22
CA ASP A 108 -9.42 2.47 -13.65
C ASP A 108 -7.91 2.45 -13.91
N ALA A 109 -7.39 1.32 -14.43
CA ALA A 109 -5.98 1.15 -14.73
C ALA A 109 -5.44 2.20 -15.72
N ALA A 110 -6.29 2.76 -16.59
CA ALA A 110 -5.92 3.82 -17.52
C ALA A 110 -5.70 5.17 -16.81
N ALA A 111 -6.21 5.35 -15.59
CA ALA A 111 -6.06 6.55 -14.79
C ALA A 111 -4.78 6.55 -13.93
N LEU A 112 -3.98 5.48 -13.96
CA LEU A 112 -2.75 5.36 -13.17
C LEU A 112 -1.55 5.98 -13.89
N ALA A 113 -0.69 6.64 -13.11
CA ALA A 113 0.57 7.15 -13.62
C ALA A 113 1.51 5.99 -14.01
N GLU A 114 2.03 6.00 -15.24
CA GLU A 114 2.92 4.96 -15.78
C GLU A 114 4.09 4.59 -14.84
N PRO A 115 4.81 5.54 -14.22
CA PRO A 115 5.93 5.19 -13.35
C PRO A 115 5.51 4.38 -12.12
N VAL A 116 4.29 4.58 -11.63
CA VAL A 116 3.76 3.84 -10.48
C VAL A 116 3.43 2.41 -10.90
N ARG A 117 2.79 2.26 -12.07
CA ARG A 117 2.50 0.94 -12.67
C ARG A 117 3.78 0.11 -12.83
N GLU A 118 4.78 0.67 -13.50
CA GLU A 118 6.05 -0.01 -13.76
C GLU A 118 6.77 -0.44 -12.49
N VAL A 119 6.78 0.42 -11.46
CA VAL A 119 7.46 0.11 -10.20
C VAL A 119 6.79 -1.05 -9.49
N LEU A 120 5.46 -1.05 -9.41
CA LEU A 120 4.71 -2.11 -8.72
C LEU A 120 4.83 -3.45 -9.46
N GLU A 121 4.72 -3.44 -10.79
CA GLU A 121 4.92 -4.62 -11.64
C GLU A 121 6.34 -5.18 -11.50
N ARG A 122 7.37 -4.32 -11.58
CA ARG A 122 8.78 -4.74 -11.43
C ARG A 122 9.07 -5.31 -10.05
N ALA A 123 8.44 -4.77 -9.01
CA ALA A 123 8.57 -5.27 -7.63
C ALA A 123 7.83 -6.59 -7.39
N ARG A 124 6.97 -7.02 -8.33
CA ARG A 124 6.03 -8.14 -8.18
C ARG A 124 5.10 -7.96 -6.98
N ILE A 125 4.74 -6.71 -6.69
CA ILE A 125 3.76 -6.39 -5.65
C ILE A 125 2.40 -6.39 -6.36
N PRO A 126 1.41 -7.20 -5.93
CA PRO A 126 0.07 -7.14 -6.51
C PRO A 126 -0.62 -5.83 -6.08
N TRP A 127 -1.31 -5.17 -7.01
CA TRP A 127 -1.96 -3.87 -6.80
C TRP A 127 -3.27 -3.74 -7.55
#